data_AF-A0A200PR16-F1
#
_entry.id   AF-A0A200PR16-F1
#
_cell.length_a   1.000
_cell.length_b   1.000
_cell.length_c   1.000
_cell.angle_alpha   90.00
_cell.angle_beta   90.00
_cell.angle_gamma   90.00
#
_symmetry.space_group_name_H-M   'P 1'
#
loop_
_entity.id
_entity.type
_entity.pdbx_description
1 polymer ?
#
loop_
_entity_poly.entity_id
_entity_poly.type
_entity_poly.pdbx_seq_one_letter_code
_entity_poly.pdbx_strand_id
1 'polypeptide(L)'
;MRQAPPLGNKKSEYGHGFECVNIDKQPGLEHPLLKNHIIQFFNREPNGPLGLRVQDKKCPSGRIPVPRRSISLKKGLKDGPYFYTMIRKVGHFLGTKGISTVAYPTVGHDGQFYRCKLWITGPEGTNQSSIQIGWEVFPKKYGDDMPHFFTFLTTDSYRTICYHMECTGYIQVSRIIVPSMIIYQSESAGSQFNIEISIQKERQTGNWWVRVGDEYVGYWPKGVLPNVDFAQNITWGCEDSEAYVPTMFDNGHSPHEGLELNFNNPLP
;
A
#
# COMPACT_ATOMS: atom_id res chain seq x y z
N MET A 1 -15.40 -0.03 45.89
CA MET A 1 -15.04 0.36 44.51
C MET A 1 -14.22 -0.76 43.91
N ARG A 2 -14.78 -1.55 42.98
CA ARG A 2 -14.05 -2.64 42.32
C ARG A 2 -13.22 -2.02 41.19
N GLN A 3 -11.90 -2.09 41.33
CA GLN A 3 -10.97 -1.73 40.26
C GLN A 3 -11.23 -2.63 39.05
N ALA A 4 -11.35 -2.02 37.87
CA ALA A 4 -11.41 -2.77 36.62
C ALA A 4 -10.08 -3.52 36.40
N PRO A 5 -10.10 -4.75 35.87
CA PRO A 5 -8.86 -5.50 35.64
C PRO A 5 -8.01 -4.82 34.56
N PRO A 6 -6.67 -4.98 34.61
CA PRO A 6 -5.80 -4.51 33.55
C PRO A 6 -6.20 -5.17 32.23
N LEU A 7 -6.18 -4.41 31.13
CA LEU A 7 -6.45 -4.91 29.77
C LEU A 7 -5.48 -6.06 29.45
N GLY A 8 -5.93 -7.27 29.71
CA GLY A 8 -5.20 -8.49 29.40
C GLY A 8 -4.91 -8.56 27.92
N ASN A 9 -3.72 -9.09 27.61
CA ASN A 9 -3.24 -9.52 26.29
C ASN A 9 -4.26 -10.38 25.54
N LYS A 10 -5.32 -9.79 24.99
CA LYS A 10 -6.15 -10.42 23.97
C LYS A 10 -5.29 -10.48 22.71
N LYS A 11 -4.79 -11.68 22.39
CA LYS A 11 -4.32 -12.00 21.04
C LYS A 11 -5.41 -11.54 20.08
N SER A 12 -5.05 -10.63 19.17
CA SER A 12 -5.99 -10.17 18.15
C SER A 12 -6.36 -11.38 17.29
N GLU A 13 -7.63 -11.46 16.89
CA GLU A 13 -8.14 -12.52 16.01
C GLU A 13 -7.40 -12.54 14.66
N TYR A 14 -6.80 -11.40 14.26
CA TYR A 14 -6.02 -11.23 13.05
C TYR A 14 -4.53 -11.57 13.22
N GLY A 15 -3.98 -11.63 14.43
CA GLY A 15 -2.58 -11.96 14.69
C GLY A 15 -1.80 -10.90 15.47
N HIS A 16 -0.47 -11.07 15.53
CA HIS A 16 0.44 -10.09 16.14
C HIS A 16 0.54 -8.85 15.22
N GLY A 17 0.54 -7.65 15.79
CA GLY A 17 0.72 -6.40 15.05
C GLY A 17 -0.57 -5.67 14.60
N PHE A 18 -1.71 -6.36 14.47
CA PHE A 18 -2.99 -5.76 14.05
C PHE A 18 -4.10 -5.99 15.07
N GLU A 19 -5.15 -5.18 15.00
CA GLU A 19 -6.41 -5.38 15.72
C GLU A 19 -7.62 -5.23 14.80
N CYS A 20 -8.69 -5.98 15.08
CA CYS A 20 -9.94 -5.85 14.35
C CYS A 20 -10.81 -4.76 14.97
N VAL A 21 -10.98 -3.64 14.26
CA VAL A 21 -11.78 -2.49 14.68
C VAL A 21 -13.07 -2.46 13.86
N ASN A 22 -14.18 -1.99 14.46
CA ASN A 22 -15.42 -1.75 13.71
C ASN A 22 -15.14 -0.78 12.55
N ILE A 23 -15.68 -1.08 11.37
CA ILE A 23 -15.34 -0.32 10.15
C ILE A 23 -15.68 1.17 10.27
N ASP A 24 -16.72 1.52 11.01
CA ASP A 24 -17.14 2.92 11.26
C ASP A 24 -16.28 3.64 12.30
N LYS A 25 -15.32 2.95 12.92
CA LYS A 25 -14.40 3.49 13.95
C LYS A 25 -12.95 3.53 13.48
N GLN A 26 -12.72 3.40 12.18
CA GLN A 26 -11.39 3.35 11.61
C GLN A 26 -10.71 4.74 11.59
N PRO A 27 -9.37 4.82 11.72
CA PRO A 27 -8.65 6.10 11.74
C PRO A 27 -8.90 6.97 10.50
N GLY A 28 -9.17 6.33 9.36
CA GLY A 28 -9.53 7.01 8.11
C GLY A 28 -10.64 8.04 8.26
N LEU A 29 -11.66 7.75 9.07
CA LEU A 29 -12.86 8.58 9.25
C LEU A 29 -12.65 9.79 10.17
N GLU A 30 -11.52 9.87 10.88
CA GLU A 30 -11.18 11.03 11.72
C GLU A 30 -10.80 12.25 10.87
N HIS A 31 -10.65 12.09 9.56
CA HIS A 31 -10.31 13.18 8.65
C HIS A 31 -11.40 14.27 8.64
N PRO A 32 -11.08 15.57 8.77
CA PRO A 32 -12.09 16.64 8.87
C PRO A 32 -13.10 16.70 7.72
N LEU A 33 -12.68 16.32 6.51
CA LEU A 33 -13.52 16.29 5.31
C LEU A 33 -14.41 15.04 5.20
N LEU A 34 -14.26 14.06 6.09
CA LEU A 34 -14.99 12.78 6.06
C LEU A 34 -16.04 12.66 7.17
N LYS A 35 -16.44 13.79 7.77
CA LYS A 35 -17.58 13.85 8.68
C LYS A 35 -18.83 13.34 7.94
N ASN A 36 -19.46 12.30 8.48
CA ASN A 36 -20.62 11.63 7.88
C ASN A 36 -20.33 10.94 6.54
N HIS A 37 -19.06 10.64 6.23
CA HIS A 37 -18.73 9.88 5.03
C HIS A 37 -19.39 8.49 5.06
N ILE A 38 -20.13 8.16 4.01
CA ILE A 38 -20.73 6.83 3.86
C ILE A 38 -19.66 5.91 3.25
N ILE A 39 -19.26 4.89 4.00
CA ILE A 39 -18.29 3.90 3.51
C ILE A 39 -18.87 3.18 2.30
N GLN A 40 -18.10 3.16 1.22
CA GLN A 40 -18.47 2.46 0.00
C GLN A 40 -17.93 1.05 0.04
N PHE A 41 -18.69 0.13 -0.54
CA PHE A 41 -18.31 -1.26 -0.71
C PHE A 41 -18.55 -1.66 -2.15
N PHE A 42 -17.63 -2.43 -2.71
CA PHE A 42 -17.91 -3.19 -3.92
C PHE A 42 -18.38 -4.58 -3.49
N ASN A 43 -19.65 -4.89 -3.77
CA ASN A 43 -20.31 -6.15 -3.38
C ASN A 43 -19.80 -7.39 -4.13
N ARG A 44 -18.62 -7.34 -4.76
CA ARG A 44 -17.98 -8.53 -5.32
C ARG A 44 -17.03 -9.08 -4.29
N GLU A 45 -17.43 -10.20 -3.68
CA GLU A 45 -16.43 -11.07 -3.07
C GLU A 45 -15.43 -11.51 -4.15
N PRO A 46 -14.13 -11.58 -3.85
CA PRO A 46 -13.15 -12.13 -4.76
C PRO A 46 -13.57 -13.54 -5.16
N ASN A 47 -13.87 -13.76 -6.45
CA ASN A 47 -14.27 -15.07 -6.98
C ASN A 47 -13.06 -15.91 -7.43
N GLY A 48 -11.86 -15.53 -7.00
CA GLY A 48 -10.61 -16.19 -7.36
C GLY A 48 -9.59 -16.15 -6.22
N PRO A 49 -8.51 -16.95 -6.29
CA PRO A 49 -7.39 -16.81 -5.37
C PRO A 49 -6.86 -15.37 -5.43
N LEU A 50 -6.49 -14.80 -4.28
CA LEU A 50 -6.00 -13.41 -4.16
C LEU A 50 -4.80 -13.08 -5.05
N GLY A 51 -4.16 -14.09 -5.67
CA GLY A 51 -2.87 -13.99 -6.37
C GLY A 51 -1.71 -13.75 -5.41
N LEU A 52 -1.97 -13.06 -4.30
CA LEU A 52 -1.08 -12.78 -3.18
C LEU A 52 -1.20 -13.85 -2.10
N ARG A 53 -0.05 -14.37 -1.65
CA ARG A 53 0.01 -15.20 -0.45
C ARG A 53 0.18 -14.29 0.78
N VAL A 54 -0.82 -14.31 1.66
CA VAL A 54 -0.84 -13.56 2.93
C VAL A 54 -1.14 -14.50 4.11
N GLN A 55 -0.99 -14.01 5.34
CA GLN A 55 -1.57 -14.71 6.49
C GLN A 55 -3.09 -14.77 6.30
N ASP A 56 -3.64 -15.98 6.12
CA ASP A 56 -5.06 -16.20 5.83
C ASP A 56 -5.93 -16.01 7.09
N LYS A 57 -5.94 -14.79 7.60
CA LYS A 57 -6.75 -14.35 8.74
C LYS A 57 -7.65 -13.22 8.30
N LYS A 58 -8.93 -13.37 8.65
CA LYS A 58 -9.98 -12.43 8.28
C LYS A 58 -10.62 -11.87 9.54
N CYS A 59 -10.73 -10.55 9.65
CA CYS A 59 -11.51 -9.94 10.73
C CYS A 59 -12.99 -10.32 10.64
N PRO A 60 -13.75 -10.35 11.75
CA PRO A 60 -15.20 -10.62 11.73
C PRO A 60 -15.99 -9.64 10.85
N SER A 61 -17.22 -10.02 10.49
CA SER A 61 -18.09 -9.16 9.68
C SER A 61 -18.32 -7.81 10.36
N GLY A 62 -18.29 -6.72 9.59
CA GLY A 62 -18.37 -5.35 10.10
C GLY A 62 -17.07 -4.82 10.74
N ARG A 63 -15.98 -5.60 10.72
CA ARG A 63 -14.68 -5.19 11.24
C ARG A 63 -13.58 -5.29 10.21
N ILE A 64 -12.58 -4.43 10.35
CA ILE A 64 -11.38 -4.40 9.52
C ILE A 64 -10.12 -4.48 10.38
N PRO A 65 -9.04 -5.06 9.87
CA PRO A 65 -7.72 -4.98 10.50
C PRO A 65 -7.18 -3.54 10.48
N VAL A 66 -6.59 -3.12 11.59
CA VAL A 66 -5.87 -1.85 11.75
C VAL A 66 -4.56 -2.12 12.50
N PRO A 67 -3.41 -1.54 12.10
CA PRO A 67 -2.14 -1.72 12.82
C PRO A 67 -2.22 -1.20 14.26
N ARG A 68 -1.75 -1.98 15.24
CA ARG A 68 -1.76 -1.62 16.69
C ARG A 68 -0.78 -0.50 17.05
N ARG A 69 0.32 -0.39 16.30
CA ARG A 69 1.38 0.62 16.50
C ARG A 69 1.90 1.04 15.14
N SER A 70 1.56 2.24 14.69
CA SER A 70 2.33 2.92 13.66
C SER A 70 3.56 3.53 14.31
N ILE A 71 4.74 2.95 14.11
CA ILE A 71 5.97 3.72 14.35
C ILE A 71 6.00 4.79 13.27
N SER A 72 5.60 6.02 13.61
CA SER A 72 5.75 7.16 12.71
C SER A 72 7.23 7.47 12.53
N LEU A 73 7.83 6.87 11.52
CA LEU A 73 9.13 7.29 11.02
C LEU A 73 8.96 8.57 10.20
N LYS A 74 8.77 9.70 10.87
CA LYS A 74 9.02 11.02 10.26
C LYS A 74 10.52 11.20 9.92
N LYS A 75 11.38 10.33 10.44
CA LYS A 75 12.84 10.28 10.22
C LYS A 75 13.25 8.86 9.82
N GLY A 76 13.27 8.55 8.53
CA GLY A 76 13.62 7.21 8.05
C GLY A 76 14.11 7.15 6.62
N LEU A 77 13.65 8.06 5.76
CA LEU A 77 14.21 8.24 4.42
C LEU A 77 15.59 8.89 4.58
N LYS A 78 16.65 8.14 4.25
CA LYS A 78 17.99 8.72 4.10
C LYS A 78 17.96 9.66 2.89
N ASP A 79 18.51 10.87 3.03
CA ASP A 79 18.84 11.69 1.88
C ASP A 79 19.98 11.01 1.12
N GLY A 80 19.74 10.60 -0.13
CA GLY A 80 20.71 9.87 -0.95
C GLY A 80 20.19 9.60 -2.35
N PRO A 81 21.07 9.21 -3.30
CA PRO A 81 20.64 8.82 -4.64
C PRO A 81 19.84 7.51 -4.58
N TYR A 82 18.57 7.59 -4.97
CA TYR A 82 17.71 6.43 -5.17
C TYR A 82 17.90 5.88 -6.58
N PHE A 83 17.97 4.56 -6.72
CA PHE A 83 18.07 3.89 -8.02
C PHE A 83 16.71 3.41 -8.45
N TYR A 84 16.29 3.82 -9.64
CA TYR A 84 14.98 3.50 -10.18
C TYR A 84 15.12 2.66 -11.44
N THR A 85 14.39 1.54 -11.48
CA THR A 85 13.95 0.96 -12.75
C THR A 85 12.48 1.29 -12.90
N MET A 86 12.10 2.08 -13.90
CA MET A 86 10.71 2.53 -14.00
C MET A 86 10.23 2.74 -15.42
N ILE A 87 8.95 2.45 -15.62
CA ILE A 87 8.18 2.77 -16.82
C ILE A 87 7.16 3.82 -16.42
N ARG A 88 7.22 4.99 -17.07
CA ARG A 88 6.29 6.10 -16.87
C ARG A 88 5.50 6.38 -18.14
N LYS A 89 4.21 6.67 -17.97
CA LYS A 89 3.35 7.18 -19.03
C LYS A 89 2.67 8.47 -18.59
N VAL A 90 2.69 9.46 -19.48
CA VAL A 90 2.04 10.77 -19.30
C VAL A 90 0.72 10.79 -20.06
N GLY A 91 -0.32 11.40 -19.50
CA GLY A 91 -1.64 11.49 -20.12
C GLY A 91 -2.73 11.79 -19.09
N HIS A 92 -3.99 11.50 -19.39
CA HIS A 92 -5.09 11.59 -18.44
C HIS A 92 -5.64 10.20 -18.15
N PHE A 93 -5.27 9.63 -17.01
CA PHE A 93 -5.65 8.27 -16.64
C PHE A 93 -6.63 8.25 -15.48
N LEU A 94 -7.58 7.32 -15.54
CA LEU A 94 -8.46 6.98 -14.42
C LEU A 94 -7.90 5.83 -13.58
N GLY A 95 -6.67 5.42 -13.83
CA GLY A 95 -6.03 4.35 -13.08
C GLY A 95 -5.04 3.56 -13.91
N THR A 96 -4.45 2.59 -13.25
CA THR A 96 -3.45 1.68 -13.81
C THR A 96 -3.41 0.41 -12.96
N LYS A 97 -2.91 -0.68 -13.55
CA LYS A 97 -2.69 -1.96 -12.90
C LYS A 97 -1.29 -2.46 -13.26
N GLY A 98 -0.60 -3.03 -12.28
CA GLY A 98 0.70 -3.66 -12.44
C GLY A 98 0.77 -4.99 -11.73
N ILE A 99 1.64 -5.87 -12.22
CA ILE A 99 1.96 -7.15 -11.60
C ILE A 99 3.45 -7.16 -11.28
N SER A 100 3.81 -7.49 -10.03
CA SER A 100 5.19 -7.67 -9.57
C SER A 100 5.37 -9.06 -9.00
N THR A 101 6.49 -9.70 -9.28
CA THR A 101 7.00 -10.76 -8.40
C THR A 101 7.35 -10.14 -7.04
N VAL A 102 7.00 -10.81 -5.95
CA VAL A 102 7.41 -10.44 -4.59
C VAL A 102 8.70 -11.18 -4.29
N ALA A 103 9.74 -10.42 -3.94
CA ALA A 103 11.04 -10.99 -3.60
C ALA A 103 11.45 -10.69 -2.16
N TYR A 104 12.54 -11.31 -1.74
CA TYR A 104 13.15 -11.14 -0.43
C TYR A 104 14.57 -10.58 -0.56
N PRO A 105 14.71 -9.30 -0.92
CA PRO A 105 16.01 -8.66 -0.97
C PRO A 105 16.58 -8.48 0.44
N THR A 106 17.86 -8.82 0.62
CA THR A 106 18.60 -8.42 1.82
C THR A 106 18.94 -6.93 1.72
N VAL A 107 18.47 -6.13 2.67
CA VAL A 107 18.79 -4.69 2.78
C VAL A 107 19.43 -4.42 4.13
N GLY A 108 20.31 -3.43 4.22
CA GLY A 108 20.93 -3.04 5.47
C GLY A 108 19.94 -2.45 6.47
N HIS A 109 20.18 -2.65 7.77
CA HIS A 109 19.27 -2.19 8.83
C HIS A 109 19.35 -0.67 9.12
N ASP A 110 20.31 0.05 8.53
CA ASP A 110 20.55 1.48 8.78
C ASP A 110 19.65 2.40 7.95
N GLY A 111 18.35 2.09 7.88
CA GLY A 111 17.38 2.87 7.13
C GLY A 111 17.41 2.67 5.62
N GLN A 112 18.08 1.61 5.14
CA GLN A 112 17.94 1.18 3.76
C GLN A 112 16.57 0.51 3.56
N PHE A 113 16.08 0.57 2.33
CA PHE A 113 14.89 -0.11 1.88
C PHE A 113 15.03 -0.53 0.41
N TYR A 114 14.24 -1.53 0.05
CA TYR A 114 13.94 -1.87 -1.34
C TYR A 114 12.42 -1.90 -1.50
N ARG A 115 11.89 -1.31 -2.57
CA ARG A 115 10.45 -1.31 -2.83
C ARG A 115 10.13 -1.48 -4.30
N CYS A 116 9.04 -2.17 -4.62
CA CYS A 116 8.43 -2.17 -5.94
C CYS A 116 7.00 -1.64 -5.83
N LYS A 117 6.63 -0.73 -6.72
CA LYS A 117 5.42 0.07 -6.56
C LYS A 117 4.79 0.51 -7.86
N LEU A 118 3.47 0.66 -7.80
CA LEU A 118 2.64 1.42 -8.73
C LEU A 118 2.38 2.78 -8.10
N TRP A 119 2.57 3.84 -8.86
CA TRP A 119 2.17 5.17 -8.40
C TRP A 119 1.55 6.01 -9.49
N ILE A 120 0.64 6.86 -9.06
CA ILE A 120 0.03 7.87 -9.90
C ILE A 120 0.34 9.24 -9.33
N THR A 121 0.48 10.24 -10.19
CA THR A 121 0.62 11.63 -9.76
C THR A 121 -0.39 12.53 -10.43
N GLY A 122 -0.82 13.57 -9.70
CA GLY A 122 -1.47 14.73 -10.27
C GLY A 122 -0.50 15.61 -11.09
N PRO A 123 -0.93 16.83 -11.45
CA PRO A 123 -0.10 17.80 -12.13
C PRO A 123 1.19 18.11 -11.39
N GLU A 124 2.29 18.24 -12.14
CA GLU A 124 3.57 18.70 -11.61
C GLU A 124 3.43 20.15 -11.08
N GLY A 125 4.07 20.43 -9.95
CA GLY A 125 3.98 21.74 -9.29
C GLY A 125 4.22 21.65 -7.79
N THR A 126 3.87 22.71 -7.07
CA THR A 126 4.12 22.84 -5.62
C THR A 126 3.14 22.06 -4.73
N ASN A 127 2.02 21.60 -5.30
CA ASN A 127 0.99 20.83 -4.60
C ASN A 127 0.63 19.54 -5.35
N GLN A 128 1.64 18.83 -5.88
CA GLN A 128 1.42 17.58 -6.57
C GLN A 128 1.04 16.50 -5.57
N SER A 129 -0.10 15.88 -5.82
CA SER A 129 -0.54 14.69 -5.10
C SER A 129 0.03 13.43 -5.76
N SER A 130 0.37 12.43 -4.95
CA SER A 130 0.85 11.13 -5.41
C SER A 130 0.29 10.03 -4.51
N ILE A 131 -0.32 9.02 -5.15
CA ILE A 131 -0.74 7.78 -4.49
C ILE A 131 0.23 6.70 -4.95
N GLN A 132 0.81 5.97 -3.99
CA GLN A 132 1.69 4.85 -4.29
C GLN A 132 1.22 3.63 -3.50
N ILE A 133 1.24 2.48 -4.16
CA ILE A 133 0.95 1.19 -3.56
C ILE A 133 1.97 0.17 -4.05
N GLY A 134 2.27 -0.82 -3.25
CA GLY A 134 3.24 -1.83 -3.62
C GLY A 134 3.70 -2.65 -2.44
N TRP A 135 4.90 -3.18 -2.56
CA TRP A 135 5.56 -3.89 -1.49
C TRP A 135 6.95 -3.33 -1.26
N GLU A 136 7.40 -3.41 -0.02
CA GLU A 136 8.74 -2.97 0.37
C GLU A 136 9.31 -3.84 1.48
N VAL A 137 10.64 -3.99 1.47
CA VAL A 137 11.42 -4.46 2.61
C VAL A 137 12.05 -3.22 3.23
N PHE A 138 11.66 -2.90 4.46
CA PHE A 138 12.15 -1.71 5.16
C PHE A 138 12.36 -2.00 6.66
N PRO A 139 13.50 -2.61 7.04
CA PRO A 139 13.69 -3.16 8.37
C PRO A 139 13.59 -2.13 9.49
N LYS A 140 14.07 -0.92 9.25
CA LYS A 140 13.95 0.18 10.22
C LYS A 140 12.48 0.54 10.51
N LYS A 141 11.57 0.35 9.56
CA LYS A 141 10.13 0.65 9.68
C LYS A 141 9.36 -0.49 10.33
N TYR A 142 9.59 -1.72 9.88
CA TYR A 142 8.79 -2.87 10.31
C TYR A 142 9.38 -3.59 11.52
N GLY A 143 10.70 -3.47 11.74
CA GLY A 143 11.42 -4.20 12.79
C GLY A 143 11.72 -5.65 12.40
N ASP A 144 11.54 -6.00 11.13
CA ASP A 144 11.82 -7.29 10.52
C ASP A 144 12.25 -7.09 9.05
N ASP A 145 12.75 -8.15 8.43
CA ASP A 145 13.26 -8.10 7.05
C ASP A 145 12.24 -8.64 6.03
N MET A 146 10.98 -8.77 6.42
CA MET A 146 9.95 -9.33 5.56
C MET A 146 9.47 -8.29 4.53
N PRO A 147 8.91 -8.73 3.39
CA PRO A 147 8.19 -7.84 2.49
C PRO A 147 6.84 -7.45 3.09
N HIS A 148 6.55 -6.16 3.12
CA HIS A 148 5.27 -5.63 3.58
C HIS A 148 4.52 -4.94 2.45
N PHE A 149 3.21 -5.19 2.35
CA PHE A 149 2.33 -4.39 1.51
C PHE A 149 2.22 -2.98 2.10
N PHE A 150 2.39 -1.96 1.26
CA PHE A 150 2.29 -0.58 1.70
C PHE A 150 1.37 0.25 0.82
N THR A 151 0.82 1.29 1.44
CA THR A 151 0.19 2.42 0.79
C THR A 151 0.94 3.68 1.19
N PHE A 152 0.97 4.64 0.30
CA PHE A 152 1.65 5.92 0.49
C PHE A 152 0.82 7.02 -0.17
N LEU A 153 0.67 8.14 0.54
CA LEU A 153 0.05 9.35 0.04
C LEU A 153 0.93 10.57 0.35
N THR A 154 1.05 11.45 -0.63
CA THR A 154 1.40 12.86 -0.45
C THR A 154 0.38 13.72 -1.21
N THR A 155 0.10 14.92 -0.71
CA THR A 155 -0.81 15.88 -1.36
C THR A 155 -0.16 17.21 -1.72
N ASP A 156 1.11 17.38 -1.38
CA ASP A 156 1.79 18.68 -1.36
C ASP A 156 3.26 18.58 -1.78
N SER A 157 3.54 17.75 -2.81
CA SER A 157 4.87 17.53 -3.37
C SER A 157 5.88 16.99 -2.34
N TYR A 158 5.45 15.94 -1.61
CA TYR A 158 6.23 15.21 -0.60
C TYR A 158 6.57 15.99 0.66
N ARG A 159 5.94 17.16 0.90
CA ARG A 159 6.08 17.89 2.18
C ARG A 159 5.35 17.18 3.31
N THR A 160 4.18 16.62 3.02
CA THR A 160 3.38 15.78 3.89
C THR A 160 3.38 14.36 3.32
N ILE A 161 3.82 13.42 4.14
CA ILE A 161 3.91 12.02 3.79
C ILE A 161 3.03 11.21 4.73
N CYS A 162 2.20 10.35 4.14
CA CYS A 162 1.29 9.47 4.84
C CYS A 162 1.52 8.04 4.38
N TYR A 163 2.21 7.26 5.21
CA TYR A 163 2.27 5.81 5.03
C TYR A 163 1.02 5.15 5.59
N HIS A 164 0.62 4.04 4.98
CA HIS A 164 -0.36 3.10 5.53
C HIS A 164 -1.65 3.80 5.95
N MET A 165 -2.00 3.64 7.23
CA MET A 165 -3.11 4.29 7.92
C MET A 165 -2.59 5.24 9.01
N GLU A 166 -1.33 5.71 8.91
CA GLU A 166 -0.72 6.63 9.89
C GLU A 166 -1.36 8.02 9.86
N CYS A 167 -1.94 8.38 8.71
CA CYS A 167 -2.76 9.56 8.55
C CYS A 167 -4.24 9.19 8.42
N THR A 168 -5.10 10.12 8.82
CA THR A 168 -6.54 10.05 8.54
C THR A 168 -6.81 10.22 7.04
N GLY A 169 -7.94 9.72 6.53
CA GLY A 169 -8.40 9.93 5.16
C GLY A 169 -8.29 8.74 4.21
N TYR A 170 -7.53 7.70 4.56
CA TYR A 170 -7.59 6.40 3.88
C TYR A 170 -8.69 5.53 4.50
N ILE A 171 -9.66 5.10 3.68
CA ILE A 171 -10.75 4.23 4.11
C ILE A 171 -10.40 2.79 3.74
N GLN A 172 -10.07 2.01 4.76
CA GLN A 172 -9.87 0.56 4.69
C GLN A 172 -11.23 -0.14 4.66
N VAL A 173 -11.37 -1.12 3.77
CA VAL A 173 -12.59 -1.93 3.65
C VAL A 173 -12.34 -3.43 3.64
N SER A 174 -11.16 -3.87 3.21
CA SER A 174 -10.81 -5.29 3.23
C SER A 174 -10.73 -5.80 4.66
N ARG A 175 -11.18 -7.03 4.85
CA ARG A 175 -11.11 -7.77 6.11
C ARG A 175 -9.86 -8.64 6.21
N ILE A 176 -9.07 -8.72 5.13
CA ILE A 176 -7.97 -9.69 4.92
C ILE A 176 -6.67 -9.01 4.52
N ILE A 177 -6.72 -7.92 3.74
CA ILE A 177 -5.53 -7.19 3.31
C ILE A 177 -5.51 -5.85 4.02
N VAL A 178 -4.39 -5.49 4.63
CA VAL A 178 -4.20 -4.21 5.31
C VAL A 178 -2.80 -3.66 5.01
N PRO A 179 -2.63 -2.35 4.81
CA PRO A 179 -1.31 -1.76 4.73
C PRO A 179 -0.47 -2.12 5.97
N SER A 180 0.85 -2.29 5.79
CA SER A 180 1.80 -2.79 6.79
C SER A 180 1.76 -4.31 7.03
N MET A 181 0.91 -5.09 6.35
CA MET A 181 0.93 -6.54 6.52
C MET A 181 2.10 -7.20 5.80
N ILE A 182 2.59 -8.31 6.35
CA ILE A 182 3.54 -9.19 5.68
C ILE A 182 2.86 -9.83 4.46
N ILE A 183 3.56 -9.81 3.34
CA ILE A 183 3.23 -10.59 2.15
C ILE A 183 4.34 -11.62 1.92
N TYR A 184 3.97 -12.85 1.56
CA TYR A 184 4.97 -13.91 1.41
C TYR A 184 5.73 -13.80 0.09
N GLN A 185 7.06 -13.95 0.17
CA GLN A 185 8.01 -13.87 -0.93
C GLN A 185 8.06 -15.14 -1.79
N SER A 186 8.50 -14.97 -3.03
CA SER A 186 8.89 -16.07 -3.94
C SER A 186 10.12 -16.82 -3.42
N GLU A 187 10.19 -18.11 -3.73
CA GLU A 187 11.30 -18.98 -3.32
C GLU A 187 12.34 -19.15 -4.46
N SER A 188 13.62 -18.97 -4.11
CA SER A 188 14.77 -19.77 -4.57
C SER A 188 14.70 -20.49 -5.92
N ALA A 189 14.08 -21.66 -5.82
CA ALA A 189 13.84 -22.64 -6.87
C ALA A 189 12.46 -23.26 -6.66
N GLY A 190 11.52 -22.47 -6.13
CA GLY A 190 10.21 -22.93 -5.65
C GLY A 190 9.07 -22.07 -6.15
N SER A 191 8.06 -21.87 -5.30
CA SER A 191 6.86 -21.12 -5.69
C SER A 191 7.18 -19.65 -5.96
N GLN A 192 6.73 -19.13 -7.11
CA GLN A 192 6.76 -17.71 -7.42
C GLN A 192 5.45 -17.07 -6.98
N PHE A 193 5.52 -16.01 -6.17
CA PHE A 193 4.36 -15.25 -5.72
C PHE A 193 4.36 -13.88 -6.37
N ASN A 194 3.25 -13.59 -7.05
CA ASN A 194 3.03 -12.31 -7.69
C ASN A 194 2.02 -11.49 -6.88
N ILE A 195 2.24 -10.19 -6.83
CA ILE A 195 1.25 -9.24 -6.36
C ILE A 195 0.72 -8.46 -7.56
N GLU A 196 -0.56 -8.65 -7.86
CA GLU A 196 -1.28 -7.79 -8.79
C GLU A 196 -1.88 -6.63 -7.99
N ILE A 197 -1.52 -5.40 -8.33
CA ILE A 197 -2.05 -4.20 -7.66
C ILE A 197 -2.62 -3.22 -8.66
N SER A 198 -3.66 -2.50 -8.26
CA SER A 198 -4.21 -1.41 -9.08
C SER A 198 -4.65 -0.21 -8.26
N ILE A 199 -4.47 0.96 -8.87
CA ILE A 199 -5.03 2.23 -8.41
C ILE A 199 -6.06 2.65 -9.45
N GLN A 200 -7.32 2.78 -9.08
CA GLN A 200 -8.42 3.07 -10.03
C GLN A 200 -9.40 4.09 -9.46
N LYS A 201 -9.69 5.14 -10.22
CA LYS A 201 -10.73 6.11 -9.91
C LYS A 201 -12.10 5.54 -10.29
N GLU A 202 -12.98 5.44 -9.31
CA GLU A 202 -14.37 5.10 -9.57
C GLU A 202 -15.11 6.32 -10.15
N ARG A 203 -15.80 6.14 -11.28
CA ARG A 203 -16.44 7.24 -12.02
C ARG A 203 -17.61 7.88 -11.29
N GLN A 204 -18.35 7.13 -10.49
CA GLN A 204 -19.57 7.63 -9.85
C GLN A 204 -19.23 8.58 -8.69
N THR A 205 -18.32 8.17 -7.82
CA THR A 205 -18.02 8.93 -6.60
C THR A 205 -16.72 9.73 -6.71
N GLY A 206 -15.86 9.38 -7.67
CA GLY A 206 -14.55 9.98 -7.86
C GLY A 206 -13.49 9.48 -6.87
N ASN A 207 -13.80 8.45 -6.08
CA ASN A 207 -12.88 7.85 -5.12
C ASN A 207 -11.76 7.07 -5.82
N TRP A 208 -10.56 7.15 -5.27
CA TRP A 208 -9.39 6.41 -5.77
C TRP A 208 -9.21 5.12 -4.97
N TRP A 209 -9.52 4.01 -5.61
CA TRP A 209 -9.51 2.67 -5.05
C TRP A 209 -8.17 1.96 -5.21
N VAL A 210 -7.79 1.26 -4.16
CA VAL A 210 -6.66 0.33 -4.12
C VAL A 210 -7.20 -1.09 -4.17
N ARG A 211 -6.72 -1.87 -5.13
CA ARG A 211 -7.00 -3.31 -5.19
C ARG A 211 -5.72 -4.11 -5.19
N VAL A 212 -5.82 -5.30 -4.61
CA VAL A 212 -4.81 -6.35 -4.69
C VAL A 212 -5.52 -7.60 -5.21
N GLY A 213 -5.15 -8.03 -6.41
CA GLY A 213 -5.94 -8.99 -7.19
C GLY A 213 -7.40 -8.55 -7.30
N ASP A 214 -8.30 -9.40 -6.82
CA ASP A 214 -9.74 -9.14 -6.79
C ASP A 214 -10.25 -8.49 -5.50
N GLU A 215 -9.40 -8.32 -4.48
CA GLU A 215 -9.77 -7.70 -3.21
C GLU A 215 -9.68 -6.17 -3.30
N TYR A 216 -10.79 -5.49 -2.97
CA TYR A 216 -10.79 -4.05 -2.72
C TYR A 216 -10.24 -3.80 -1.31
N VAL A 217 -9.01 -3.30 -1.23
CA VAL A 217 -8.32 -3.09 0.05
C VAL A 217 -8.90 -1.89 0.78
N GLY A 218 -9.03 -0.78 0.05
CA GLY A 218 -9.49 0.50 0.56
C GLY A 218 -9.40 1.57 -0.50
N TYR A 219 -9.66 2.81 -0.11
CA TYR A 219 -9.69 3.94 -1.03
C TYR A 219 -9.43 5.26 -0.32
N TRP A 220 -9.05 6.26 -1.12
CA TRP A 220 -9.08 7.66 -0.71
C TRP A 220 -10.30 8.35 -1.31
N PRO A 221 -11.15 8.98 -0.49
CA PRO A 221 -12.25 9.77 -1.00
C PRO A 221 -11.77 10.96 -1.83
N LYS A 222 -12.53 11.35 -2.86
CA LYS A 222 -12.18 12.49 -3.74
C LYS A 222 -11.80 13.75 -2.95
N GLY A 223 -12.52 14.06 -1.88
CA GLY A 223 -12.29 15.25 -1.07
C GLY A 223 -10.95 15.28 -0.32
N VAL A 224 -10.35 14.12 -0.05
CA VAL A 224 -9.04 14.00 0.63
C VAL A 224 -7.87 14.18 -0.34
N LEU A 225 -8.11 13.99 -1.64
CA LEU A 225 -7.08 14.04 -2.68
C LEU A 225 -7.24 15.27 -3.57
N PRO A 226 -6.64 16.41 -3.21
CA PRO A 226 -6.59 17.55 -4.12
C PRO A 226 -5.76 17.19 -5.35
N ASN A 227 -6.05 17.84 -6.48
CA ASN A 227 -5.21 17.82 -7.69
C ASN A 227 -5.00 16.43 -8.33
N VAL A 228 -5.92 15.46 -8.16
CA VAL A 228 -5.90 14.18 -8.89
C VAL A 228 -7.29 13.85 -9.44
N ASP A 229 -7.86 14.77 -10.21
CA ASP A 229 -9.11 14.47 -10.94
C ASP A 229 -8.90 13.40 -12.03
N PHE A 230 -7.69 13.36 -12.57
CA PHE A 230 -7.12 12.28 -13.35
C PHE A 230 -5.64 12.18 -12.94
N ALA A 231 -5.07 11.00 -13.07
CA ALA A 231 -3.62 10.85 -12.98
C ALA A 231 -2.99 11.46 -14.24
N GLN A 232 -2.07 12.40 -14.06
CA GLN A 232 -1.24 12.94 -15.15
C GLN A 232 -0.12 11.99 -15.52
N ASN A 233 0.41 11.30 -14.51
CA ASN A 233 1.42 10.28 -14.70
C ASN A 233 0.96 9.01 -14.01
N ILE A 234 1.17 7.89 -14.70
CA ILE A 234 1.15 6.56 -14.13
C ILE A 234 2.53 5.99 -14.27
N THR A 235 3.02 5.39 -13.21
CA THR A 235 4.38 4.88 -13.17
C THR A 235 4.43 3.58 -12.39
N TRP A 236 5.32 2.71 -12.82
CA TRP A 236 5.61 1.46 -12.16
C TRP A 236 7.09 1.23 -12.16
N GLY A 237 7.61 0.67 -11.07
CA GLY A 237 9.03 0.48 -10.93
C GLY A 237 9.43 0.04 -9.54
N CYS A 238 10.70 -0.28 -9.42
CA CYS A 238 11.35 -0.59 -8.16
C CYS A 238 12.41 0.46 -7.83
N GLU A 239 12.58 0.71 -6.54
CA GLU A 239 13.43 1.72 -5.96
C GLU A 239 14.31 1.08 -4.88
N ASP A 240 15.62 1.27 -5.03
CA ASP A 240 16.62 0.92 -4.03
C ASP A 240 17.23 2.19 -3.43
N SER A 241 17.40 2.19 -2.11
CA SER A 241 17.97 3.29 -1.33
C SER A 241 19.50 3.38 -1.31
N GLU A 242 20.25 2.35 -1.74
CA GLU A 242 21.72 2.41 -1.84
C GLU A 242 22.29 1.70 -3.09
N ALA A 243 23.33 2.29 -3.71
CA ALA A 243 23.95 1.84 -4.98
C ALA A 243 24.86 0.60 -4.87
N TYR A 244 25.42 0.39 -3.67
CA TYR A 244 26.71 -0.31 -3.54
C TYR A 244 26.59 -1.80 -3.18
N VAL A 245 25.41 -2.24 -2.76
CA VAL A 245 25.09 -3.66 -2.64
C VAL A 245 23.97 -3.89 -3.65
N PRO A 246 24.24 -4.53 -4.81
CA PRO A 246 23.16 -4.94 -5.70
C PRO A 246 22.14 -5.69 -4.86
N THR A 247 20.86 -5.35 -4.99
CA THR A 247 19.81 -6.15 -4.39
C THR A 247 19.91 -7.55 -5.00
N MET A 248 20.52 -8.47 -4.28
CA MET A 248 20.69 -9.86 -4.72
C MET A 248 19.37 -10.55 -4.42
N PHE A 249 18.63 -10.90 -5.46
CA PHE A 249 17.55 -11.85 -5.34
C PHE A 249 18.19 -13.20 -5.03
N ASP A 250 17.62 -13.94 -4.07
CA ASP A 250 18.12 -15.24 -3.60
C ASP A 250 18.17 -16.30 -4.74
N ASN A 251 17.62 -15.97 -5.92
CA ASN A 251 17.53 -16.80 -7.12
C ASN A 251 18.56 -16.40 -8.20
N GLY A 252 19.38 -15.35 -8.01
CA GLY A 252 20.33 -14.87 -9.01
C GLY A 252 19.72 -14.13 -10.22
N HIS A 253 18.40 -13.90 -10.23
CA HIS A 253 17.70 -13.14 -11.26
C HIS A 253 17.67 -11.63 -10.94
N SER A 254 17.63 -10.81 -11.99
CA SER A 254 17.51 -9.36 -11.87
C SER A 254 16.06 -8.97 -11.49
N PRO A 255 15.84 -7.86 -10.74
CA PRO A 255 14.50 -7.34 -10.39
C PRO A 255 13.56 -7.00 -11.56
N HIS A 256 13.99 -7.25 -12.79
CA HIS A 256 13.39 -6.74 -14.03
C HIS A 256 12.56 -7.80 -14.78
N GLU A 257 12.59 -9.07 -14.37
CA GLU A 257 11.84 -10.15 -15.03
C GLU A 257 10.39 -10.22 -14.52
N GLY A 258 9.40 -10.14 -15.43
CA GLY A 258 7.97 -10.35 -15.13
C GLY A 258 7.08 -9.11 -14.97
N LEU A 259 7.55 -7.92 -15.39
CA LEU A 259 6.78 -6.67 -15.26
C LEU A 259 5.76 -6.51 -16.39
N GLU A 260 4.47 -6.63 -16.08
CA GLU A 260 3.37 -6.30 -16.99
C GLU A 260 2.56 -5.10 -16.49
N LEU A 261 2.37 -4.10 -17.38
CA LEU A 261 1.55 -2.93 -17.12
C LEU A 261 0.38 -2.89 -18.10
N ASN A 262 -0.82 -2.92 -17.54
CA ASN A 262 -2.05 -2.79 -18.31
C ASN A 262 -2.64 -1.40 -18.11
N PHE A 263 -2.84 -0.69 -19.22
CA PHE A 263 -3.38 0.65 -19.23
C PHE A 263 -4.90 0.60 -19.36
N ASN A 264 -5.62 1.24 -18.44
CA ASN A 264 -6.99 1.66 -18.74
C ASN A 264 -6.87 2.89 -19.64
N ASN A 265 -7.37 2.80 -20.87
CA ASN A 265 -7.19 3.79 -21.94
C ASN A 265 -7.37 5.24 -21.44
N PRO A 266 -6.55 6.19 -21.94
CA PRO A 266 -6.82 7.61 -21.72
C PRO A 266 -8.22 7.94 -22.24
N LEU A 267 -8.94 8.79 -21.51
CA LEU A 267 -10.15 9.41 -22.08
C LEU A 267 -9.72 10.27 -23.28
N PRO A 268 -10.45 10.20 -24.41
CA PRO A 268 -10.17 11.05 -25.57
C PRO A 268 -10.32 12.54 -25.25
#